data_AF-A0A1V4RX13-F1
#
_entry.id   AF-A0A1V4RX13-F1
#
_cell.length_a   1.000
_cell.length_b   1.000
_cell.length_c   1.000
_cell.angle_alpha   90.00
_cell.angle_beta   90.00
_cell.angle_gamma   90.00
#
_symmetry.space_group_name_H-M   'P 1'
#
loop_
_entity.id
_entity.type
_entity.pdbx_description
1 polymer ?
#
loop_
_entity_poly.entity_id
_entity_poly.type
_entity_poly.pdbx_seq_one_letter_code
_entity_poly.pdbx_strand_id
1 'polypeptide(L)'
;MTSGREKEKLKETARILGLKNYIANLGMEIVYNQGERVINNFGTEVADRAALKKWIHDTGAVDSLLEKFSGKLRPYAPWAEILRTHYLFIGELNYRELYSWVDSHFPGLRIIDNGAVPAEKDFRSPHAYHLLPINVGKKSAVQIDKKERSLKRENLIGIGDSPEDVSIADDEHRR
;
A
#
# COMPACT_ATOMS: atom_id res chain seq x y z
N MET A 1 15.00 -1.21 -2.00
CA MET A 1 14.09 -0.05 -2.06
C MET A 1 12.66 -0.53 -1.87
N THR A 2 11.84 0.22 -1.12
CA THR A 2 10.40 -0.01 -1.00
C THR A 2 9.64 1.28 -1.32
N SER A 3 8.48 1.18 -1.97
CA SER A 3 7.65 2.34 -2.31
C SER A 3 6.17 1.97 -2.43
N GLY A 4 5.29 2.95 -2.20
CA GLY A 4 3.86 2.85 -2.52
C GLY A 4 3.55 2.89 -4.02
N ARG A 5 4.52 3.25 -4.87
CA ARG A 5 4.35 3.37 -6.31
C ARG A 5 4.17 2.01 -6.98
N GLU A 6 3.47 2.01 -8.12
CA GLU A 6 3.33 0.83 -8.98
C GLU A 6 4.70 0.35 -9.51
N LYS A 7 4.88 -0.97 -9.70
CA LYS A 7 6.18 -1.57 -10.01
C LYS A 7 6.77 -1.09 -11.34
N GLU A 8 5.93 -0.80 -12.33
CA GLU A 8 6.31 -0.33 -13.66
C GLU A 8 6.89 1.08 -13.58
N LYS A 9 6.25 1.97 -12.80
CA LYS A 9 6.78 3.32 -12.53
C LYS A 9 8.04 3.29 -11.67
N LEU A 10 8.08 2.41 -10.68
CA LEU A 10 9.21 2.30 -9.76
C LEU A 10 10.47 1.72 -10.43
N LYS A 11 10.29 0.90 -11.49
CA LYS A 11 11.38 0.29 -12.26
C LYS A 11 12.39 1.32 -12.75
N GLU A 12 11.91 2.45 -13.25
CA GLU A 12 12.79 3.48 -13.81
C GLU A 12 13.62 4.16 -12.71
N THR A 13 12.99 4.49 -11.58
CA THR A 13 13.72 4.98 -10.41
C THR A 13 14.75 3.97 -9.91
N ALA A 14 14.41 2.66 -9.91
CA ALA A 14 15.34 1.61 -9.52
C ALA A 14 16.56 1.55 -10.44
N ARG A 15 16.35 1.66 -11.76
CA ARG A 15 17.42 1.68 -12.76
C ARG A 15 18.37 2.84 -12.56
N ILE A 16 17.84 4.05 -12.38
CA ILE A 16 18.65 5.26 -12.16
C ILE A 16 19.51 5.12 -10.90
N LEU A 17 18.97 4.49 -9.84
CA LEU A 17 19.68 4.26 -8.58
C LEU A 17 20.59 3.01 -8.60
N GLY A 18 20.73 2.31 -9.73
CA GLY A 18 21.54 1.09 -9.84
C GLY A 18 20.95 -0.13 -9.10
N LEU A 19 19.68 -0.07 -8.69
CA LEU A 19 19.00 -1.11 -7.95
C LEU A 19 18.35 -2.13 -8.90
N LYS A 20 18.62 -3.41 -8.67
CA LYS A 20 18.00 -4.52 -9.42
C LYS A 20 16.69 -5.00 -8.79
N ASN A 21 16.58 -4.88 -7.46
CA ASN A 21 15.45 -5.42 -6.71
C ASN A 21 14.71 -4.28 -5.99
N TYR A 22 13.39 -4.34 -5.98
CA TYR A 22 12.55 -3.32 -5.37
C TYR A 22 11.19 -3.87 -4.96
N ILE A 23 10.61 -3.26 -3.93
CA ILE A 23 9.29 -3.57 -3.41
C ILE A 23 8.34 -2.44 -3.85
N ALA A 24 7.25 -2.80 -4.49
CA ALA A 24 6.28 -1.89 -5.08
C ALA A 24 4.88 -2.08 -4.48
N ASN A 25 3.95 -1.19 -4.85
CA ASN A 25 2.54 -1.27 -4.49
C ASN A 25 2.32 -1.48 -2.98
N LEU A 26 3.00 -0.66 -2.16
CA LEU A 26 2.92 -0.71 -0.69
C LEU A 26 3.35 -2.06 -0.08
N GLY A 27 4.17 -2.84 -0.79
CA GLY A 27 4.58 -4.16 -0.33
C GLY A 27 3.83 -5.33 -0.95
N MET A 28 2.92 -5.09 -1.89
CA MET A 28 2.19 -6.16 -2.59
C MET A 28 3.04 -6.92 -3.60
N GLU A 29 4.09 -6.30 -4.13
CA GLU A 29 4.94 -6.92 -5.15
C GLU A 29 6.41 -6.74 -4.81
N ILE A 30 7.14 -7.85 -4.73
CA ILE A 30 8.58 -7.89 -4.50
C ILE A 30 9.22 -8.29 -5.82
N VAL A 31 9.92 -7.34 -6.43
CA VAL A 31 10.47 -7.47 -7.78
C VAL A 31 11.97 -7.75 -7.70
N TYR A 32 12.40 -8.79 -8.41
CA TYR A 32 13.79 -9.17 -8.57
C TYR A 32 14.26 -8.94 -10.00
N ASN A 33 15.52 -8.55 -10.15
CA ASN A 33 16.19 -8.33 -11.44
C ASN A 33 15.33 -7.53 -12.43
N GLN A 34 14.80 -6.39 -11.98
CA GLN A 34 14.00 -5.48 -12.80
C GLN A 34 12.75 -6.10 -13.46
N GLY A 35 12.19 -7.16 -12.87
CA GLY A 35 10.93 -7.76 -13.31
C GLY A 35 11.03 -9.20 -13.80
N GLU A 36 12.23 -9.80 -13.86
CA GLU A 36 12.39 -11.21 -14.26
C GLU A 36 11.64 -12.17 -13.32
N ARG A 37 11.59 -11.82 -12.03
CA ARG A 37 10.82 -12.57 -11.05
C ARG A 37 10.06 -11.61 -10.13
N VAL A 38 8.80 -11.92 -9.86
CA VAL A 38 7.94 -11.15 -8.96
C VAL A 38 7.30 -12.10 -7.96
N ILE A 39 7.45 -11.80 -6.67
CA ILE A 39 6.71 -12.46 -5.60
C ILE A 39 5.53 -11.55 -5.24
N ASN A 40 4.32 -12.11 -5.30
CA ASN A 40 3.10 -11.42 -4.89
C ASN A 40 2.86 -11.65 -3.39
N ASN A 41 2.82 -10.57 -2.63
CA ASN A 41 2.50 -10.55 -1.20
C ASN A 41 1.11 -9.93 -1.01
N PHE A 42 0.08 -10.67 -1.47
CA PHE A 42 -1.30 -10.18 -1.46
C PHE A 42 -2.03 -10.43 -0.13
N GLY A 43 -1.43 -11.18 0.79
CA GLY A 43 -2.04 -11.47 2.10
C GLY A 43 -3.35 -12.27 2.03
N THR A 44 -3.70 -12.78 0.86
CA THR A 44 -4.84 -13.63 0.54
C THR A 44 -4.48 -14.52 -0.66
N GLU A 45 -5.14 -15.67 -0.80
CA GLU A 45 -4.90 -16.65 -1.87
C GLU A 45 -5.64 -16.25 -3.15
N VAL A 46 -5.05 -15.32 -3.91
CA VAL A 46 -5.57 -14.87 -5.21
C VAL A 46 -4.48 -14.92 -6.29
N ALA A 47 -4.89 -15.23 -7.51
CA ALA A 47 -3.96 -15.56 -8.60
C ALA A 47 -3.11 -14.38 -9.07
N ASP A 48 -3.71 -13.18 -9.15
CA ASP A 48 -3.07 -12.01 -9.71
C ASP A 48 -3.64 -10.69 -9.14
N ARG A 49 -3.17 -9.56 -9.69
CA ARG A 49 -3.58 -8.21 -9.28
C ARG A 49 -5.07 -7.96 -9.49
N ALA A 50 -5.63 -8.42 -10.61
CA ALA A 50 -7.03 -8.21 -10.94
C ALA A 50 -7.92 -9.02 -10.01
N ALA A 51 -7.55 -10.27 -9.73
CA ALA A 51 -8.20 -11.11 -8.73
C ALA A 51 -8.13 -10.49 -7.34
N LEU A 52 -7.00 -9.89 -6.95
CA LEU A 52 -6.88 -9.16 -5.68
C LEU A 52 -7.82 -7.94 -5.62
N LYS A 53 -7.80 -7.07 -6.64
CA LYS A 53 -8.65 -5.87 -6.66
C LYS A 53 -10.13 -6.26 -6.65
N LYS A 54 -10.50 -7.31 -7.39
CA LYS A 54 -11.86 -7.88 -7.35
C LYS A 54 -12.19 -8.43 -5.97
N TRP A 55 -11.29 -9.19 -5.33
CA TRP A 55 -11.50 -9.72 -3.99
C TRP A 55 -11.79 -8.61 -2.97
N ILE A 56 -11.04 -7.49 -3.01
CA ILE A 56 -11.31 -6.32 -2.14
C ILE A 56 -12.69 -5.74 -2.45
N HIS A 57 -13.05 -5.58 -3.72
CA HIS A 57 -14.37 -5.06 -4.12
C HIS A 57 -15.51 -5.97 -3.65
N ASP A 58 -15.39 -7.29 -3.84
CA ASP A 58 -16.41 -8.28 -3.51
C ASP A 58 -16.71 -8.34 -2.00
N THR A 59 -15.83 -7.80 -1.14
CA THR A 59 -16.14 -7.63 0.30
C THR A 59 -17.26 -6.61 0.56
N GLY A 60 -17.61 -5.78 -0.42
CA GLY A 60 -18.54 -4.66 -0.28
C GLY A 60 -17.91 -3.40 0.34
N ALA A 61 -16.64 -3.46 0.77
CA ALA A 61 -15.98 -2.36 1.48
C ALA A 61 -15.91 -1.06 0.67
N VAL A 62 -15.65 -1.16 -0.64
CA VAL A 62 -15.53 0.01 -1.52
C VAL A 62 -16.85 0.77 -1.59
N ASP A 63 -17.95 0.08 -1.90
CA ASP A 63 -19.26 0.69 -2.04
C ASP A 63 -19.76 1.22 -0.69
N SER A 64 -19.62 0.44 0.39
CA SER A 64 -20.03 0.87 1.73
C SER A 64 -19.24 2.07 2.23
N LEU A 65 -17.94 2.19 1.91
CA LEU A 65 -17.14 3.38 2.23
C LEU A 65 -17.67 4.63 1.50
N LEU A 66 -17.93 4.51 0.20
CA LEU A 66 -18.40 5.63 -0.62
C LEU A 66 -19.80 6.09 -0.21
N GLU A 67 -20.67 5.16 0.18
CA GLU A 67 -21.99 5.48 0.73
C GLU A 67 -21.87 6.16 2.10
N LYS A 68 -21.15 5.54 3.04
CA LYS A 68 -21.02 6.03 4.42
C LYS A 68 -20.36 7.41 4.52
N PHE A 69 -19.34 7.65 3.70
CA PHE A 69 -18.55 8.88 3.71
C PHE A 69 -18.82 9.74 2.46
N SER A 70 -20.02 9.64 1.89
CA SER A 70 -20.44 10.44 0.75
C SER A 70 -20.21 11.95 0.98
N GLY A 71 -19.62 12.61 -0.03
CA GLY A 71 -19.22 14.02 0.04
C GLY A 71 -17.94 14.30 0.84
N LYS A 72 -17.41 13.34 1.59
CA LYS A 72 -16.14 13.46 2.34
C LYS A 72 -15.03 12.55 1.81
N LEU A 73 -15.39 11.53 1.06
CA LEU A 73 -14.49 10.54 0.48
C LEU A 73 -14.93 10.23 -0.95
N ARG A 74 -13.96 10.11 -1.87
CA ARG A 74 -14.20 9.66 -3.24
C ARG A 74 -12.97 8.95 -3.81
N PRO A 75 -13.10 8.19 -4.92
CA PRO A 75 -11.93 7.68 -5.63
C PRO A 75 -10.98 8.81 -6.04
N TYR A 76 -9.68 8.60 -5.85
CA TYR A 76 -8.69 9.63 -6.16
C TYR A 76 -8.24 9.57 -7.63
N ALA A 77 -9.08 10.08 -8.54
CA ALA A 77 -8.74 10.15 -9.96
C ALA A 77 -7.61 11.17 -10.24
N PRO A 78 -6.72 10.92 -11.22
CA PRO A 78 -6.66 9.73 -12.08
C PRO A 78 -5.89 8.56 -11.44
N TRP A 79 -5.28 8.73 -10.26
CA TRP A 79 -4.42 7.72 -9.64
C TRP A 79 -5.15 6.42 -9.26
N ALA A 80 -6.41 6.50 -8.84
CA ALA A 80 -7.24 5.35 -8.49
C ALA A 80 -7.51 4.42 -9.68
N GLU A 81 -7.51 4.95 -10.90
CA GLU A 81 -7.82 4.20 -12.14
C GLU A 81 -6.63 3.35 -12.58
N ILE A 82 -5.41 3.84 -12.35
CA ILE A 82 -4.17 3.15 -12.74
C ILE A 82 -3.73 2.10 -11.72
N LEU A 83 -4.19 2.18 -10.46
CA LEU A 83 -3.83 1.22 -9.43
C LEU A 83 -4.54 -0.12 -9.66
N ARG A 84 -3.77 -1.18 -9.88
CA ARG A 84 -4.31 -2.50 -10.25
C ARG A 84 -4.45 -3.47 -9.08
N THR A 85 -3.88 -3.17 -7.92
CA THR A 85 -3.82 -4.11 -6.79
C THR A 85 -4.77 -3.76 -5.65
N HIS A 86 -5.13 -2.49 -5.48
CA HIS A 86 -5.90 -2.00 -4.34
C HIS A 86 -6.64 -0.71 -4.68
N TYR A 87 -7.39 -0.17 -3.73
CA TYR A 87 -8.18 1.05 -3.90
C TYR A 87 -7.51 2.25 -3.24
N LEU A 88 -7.60 3.40 -3.92
CA LEU A 88 -7.08 4.67 -3.45
C LEU A 88 -8.20 5.70 -3.46
N PHE A 89 -8.39 6.31 -2.31
CA PHE A 89 -9.37 7.36 -2.08
C PHE A 89 -8.68 8.66 -1.73
N ILE A 90 -9.41 9.75 -1.94
CA ILE A 90 -9.08 11.07 -1.41
C ILE A 90 -10.26 11.53 -0.56
N GLY A 91 -9.96 12.13 0.59
CA GLY A 91 -11.01 12.65 1.44
C GLY A 91 -10.55 13.61 2.51
N GLU A 92 -11.49 14.39 3.02
CA GLU A 92 -11.32 15.32 4.14
C GLU A 92 -12.26 14.89 5.27
N LEU A 93 -11.77 14.01 6.14
CA LEU A 93 -12.51 13.44 7.26
C LEU A 93 -11.56 13.00 8.38
N ASN A 94 -12.13 12.59 9.51
CA ASN A 94 -11.36 12.10 10.63
C ASN A 94 -10.82 10.68 10.35
N TYR A 95 -9.50 10.53 10.26
CA TYR A 95 -8.89 9.22 9.98
C TYR A 95 -9.20 8.16 11.05
N ARG A 96 -9.31 8.54 12.34
CA ARG A 96 -9.65 7.59 13.41
C ARG A 96 -11.06 7.03 13.23
N GLU A 97 -12.02 7.85 12.80
CA GLU A 97 -13.37 7.41 12.45
C GLU A 97 -13.34 6.43 11.27
N LEU A 98 -12.64 6.79 10.20
CA LEU A 98 -12.46 5.96 9.01
C LEU A 98 -11.85 4.59 9.34
N TYR A 99 -10.73 4.62 10.08
CA TYR A 99 -10.02 3.43 10.51
C TYR A 99 -10.90 2.51 11.34
N SER A 100 -11.53 3.04 12.40
CA SER A 100 -12.35 2.23 13.32
C SER A 100 -13.54 1.61 12.61
N TRP A 101 -14.13 2.33 11.65
CA TRP A 101 -15.24 1.83 10.86
C TRP A 101 -14.81 0.68 9.93
N VAL A 102 -13.69 0.83 9.21
CA VAL A 102 -13.15 -0.25 8.35
C VAL A 102 -12.79 -1.48 9.17
N ASP A 103 -12.09 -1.29 10.28
CA ASP A 103 -11.65 -2.38 11.17
C ASP A 103 -12.84 -3.18 11.73
N SER A 104 -13.94 -2.51 12.08
CA SER A 104 -15.13 -3.15 12.64
C SER A 104 -16.01 -3.87 11.60
N HIS A 105 -16.03 -3.41 10.35
CA HIS A 105 -16.95 -3.93 9.32
C HIS A 105 -16.26 -4.87 8.32
N PHE A 106 -14.95 -4.74 8.14
CA PHE A 106 -14.19 -5.48 7.13
C PHE A 106 -12.88 -6.04 7.73
N PRO A 107 -12.93 -7.04 8.62
CA PRO A 107 -11.77 -7.53 9.37
C PRO A 107 -10.63 -8.12 8.51
N GLY A 108 -10.90 -8.42 7.23
CA GLY A 108 -9.87 -8.84 6.27
C GLY A 108 -9.11 -7.67 5.62
N LEU A 109 -9.55 -6.43 5.84
CA LEU A 109 -9.04 -5.23 5.20
C LEU A 109 -8.51 -4.23 6.23
N ARG A 110 -7.65 -3.34 5.77
CA ARG A 110 -7.20 -2.17 6.52
C ARG A 110 -7.17 -0.94 5.62
N ILE A 111 -7.31 0.22 6.24
CA ILE A 111 -7.20 1.51 5.57
C ILE A 111 -5.99 2.29 6.10
N ILE A 112 -5.13 2.74 5.20
CA ILE A 112 -3.89 3.47 5.51
C ILE A 112 -4.03 4.91 5.06
N ASP A 113 -3.73 5.85 5.95
CA ASP A 113 -3.51 7.26 5.60
C ASP A 113 -2.12 7.41 4.96
N ASN A 114 -2.10 7.78 3.68
CA ASN A 114 -0.89 8.04 2.90
C ASN A 114 -0.38 9.48 3.07
N GLY A 115 -1.07 10.28 3.86
CA GLY A 115 -0.75 11.66 4.16
C GLY A 115 -1.52 12.69 3.34
N ALA A 116 -1.25 13.95 3.65
CA ALA A 116 -1.87 15.10 3.01
C ALA A 116 -1.51 15.17 1.52
N VAL A 117 -2.49 15.57 0.73
CA VAL A 117 -2.34 15.83 -0.71
C VAL A 117 -2.79 17.27 -1.03
N PRO A 118 -2.40 17.83 -2.19
CA PRO A 118 -2.83 19.17 -2.55
C PRO A 118 -4.36 19.33 -2.50
N ALA A 119 -4.80 20.55 -2.18
CA ALA A 119 -6.21 20.89 -2.18
C ALA A 119 -6.85 20.61 -3.55
N GLU A 120 -8.10 20.18 -3.50
CA GLU A 120 -8.95 19.85 -4.64
C GLU A 120 -10.20 20.74 -4.59
N LYS A 121 -10.97 20.77 -5.69
CA LYS A 121 -12.17 21.63 -5.77
C LYS A 121 -13.10 21.50 -4.56
N ASP A 122 -13.26 20.27 -4.06
CA ASP A 122 -14.21 19.94 -2.99
C ASP A 122 -13.53 19.74 -1.61
N PHE A 123 -12.19 19.73 -1.54
CA PHE A 123 -11.41 19.46 -0.32
C PHE A 123 -10.29 20.48 -0.13
N ARG A 124 -10.27 21.17 1.00
CA ARG A 124 -9.28 22.20 1.35
C ARG A 124 -7.99 21.60 1.89
N SER A 125 -8.07 20.51 2.64
CA SER A 125 -6.91 19.83 3.22
C SER A 125 -7.10 18.31 3.19
N PRO A 126 -7.22 17.74 1.98
CA PRO A 126 -7.47 16.31 1.83
C PRO A 126 -6.25 15.46 2.17
N HIS A 127 -6.52 14.22 2.52
CA HIS A 127 -5.54 13.14 2.61
C HIS A 127 -5.87 12.05 1.59
N ALA A 128 -4.87 11.26 1.22
CA ALA A 128 -5.04 10.08 0.39
C ALA A 128 -5.08 8.81 1.25
N TYR A 129 -6.00 7.89 0.95
CA TYR A 129 -6.22 6.68 1.74
C TYR A 129 -6.16 5.42 0.88
N HIS A 130 -5.36 4.43 1.30
CA HIS A 130 -5.29 3.13 0.65
C HIS A 130 -6.14 2.10 1.39
N LEU A 131 -7.00 1.37 0.68
CA LEU A 131 -7.73 0.21 1.21
C LEU A 131 -7.13 -1.07 0.63
N LEU A 132 -6.65 -1.96 1.50
CA LEU A 132 -5.89 -3.16 1.14
C LEU A 132 -6.05 -4.28 2.17
N PRO A 133 -5.62 -5.52 1.89
CA PRO A 133 -5.68 -6.61 2.86
C PRO A 133 -4.83 -6.34 4.11
N ILE A 134 -5.30 -6.83 5.25
CA ILE A 134 -4.71 -6.51 6.57
C ILE A 134 -3.25 -6.98 6.73
N ASN A 135 -2.88 -8.10 6.12
CA ASN A 135 -1.54 -8.72 6.26
C ASN A 135 -0.48 -8.20 5.25
N VAL A 136 -0.86 -7.23 4.43
CA VAL A 136 0.00 -6.69 3.36
C VAL A 136 0.57 -5.35 3.76
N GLY A 137 1.89 -5.16 3.65
CA GLY A 137 2.54 -3.88 3.88
C GLY A 137 4.03 -3.91 3.56
N LYS A 138 4.69 -2.76 3.66
CA LYS A 138 6.14 -2.65 3.39
C LYS A 138 6.95 -3.57 4.32
N LYS A 139 6.56 -3.65 5.60
CA LYS A 139 7.21 -4.52 6.60
C LYS A 139 7.15 -6.00 6.21
N SER A 140 5.96 -6.55 5.91
CA SER A 140 5.84 -7.96 5.53
C SER A 140 6.60 -8.26 4.24
N ALA A 141 6.58 -7.34 3.28
CA ALA A 141 7.36 -7.46 2.05
C ALA A 141 8.88 -7.47 2.29
N VAL A 142 9.39 -6.60 3.17
CA VAL A 142 10.81 -6.57 3.56
C VAL A 142 11.20 -7.88 4.24
N GLN A 143 10.36 -8.45 5.10
CA GLN A 143 10.66 -9.74 5.73
C GLN A 143 10.72 -10.89 4.71
N ILE A 144 9.84 -10.89 3.70
CA ILE A 144 9.90 -11.85 2.59
C ILE A 144 11.19 -11.65 1.77
N ASP A 145 11.55 -10.41 1.39
CA ASP A 145 12.79 -10.12 0.65
C ASP A 145 14.04 -10.55 1.43
N LYS A 146 14.06 -10.29 2.74
CA LYS A 146 15.16 -10.73 3.62
C LYS A 146 15.32 -12.23 3.61
N LYS A 147 14.22 -12.99 3.74
CA LYS A 147 14.25 -14.45 3.71
C LYS A 147 14.72 -14.97 2.36
N GLU A 148 14.15 -14.46 1.27
CA GLU A 148 14.46 -14.89 -0.09
C GLU A 148 15.93 -14.64 -0.46
N ARG A 149 16.52 -13.54 0.04
CA ARG A 149 17.91 -13.15 -0.25
C ARG A 149 18.90 -13.50 0.86
N SER A 150 18.44 -14.17 1.92
CA SER A 150 19.23 -14.47 3.12
C SER A 150 19.93 -13.24 3.72
N LEU A 151 19.26 -12.08 3.70
CA LEU A 151 19.80 -10.83 4.25
C LEU A 151 19.67 -10.80 5.76
N LYS A 152 20.76 -10.38 6.40
CA LYS A 152 20.78 -10.05 7.82
C LYS A 152 20.42 -8.59 8.01
N ARG A 153 20.10 -8.25 9.25
CA ARG A 153 19.78 -6.88 9.65
C ARG A 153 20.92 -5.89 9.34
N GLU A 154 22.17 -6.30 9.56
CA GLU A 154 23.37 -5.51 9.24
C GLU A 154 23.51 -5.17 7.75
N ASN A 155 22.70 -5.78 6.87
CA ASN A 155 22.65 -5.46 5.45
C ASN A 155 21.54 -4.44 5.09
N LEU A 156 20.80 -3.92 6.08
CA LEU A 156 19.63 -3.08 5.87
C LEU A 156 19.85 -1.66 6.38
N ILE A 157 19.27 -0.72 5.65
CA ILE A 157 19.16 0.68 6.05
C ILE A 157 17.71 1.09 5.80
N GLY A 158 17.04 1.58 6.84
CA GLY A 158 15.70 2.14 6.75
C GLY A 158 15.73 3.67 6.68
N ILE A 159 15.17 4.25 5.62
CA ILE A 159 14.98 5.69 5.46
C ILE A 159 13.58 5.89 4.87
N GLY A 160 12.74 6.68 5.55
CA GLY A 160 11.38 6.95 5.11
C GLY A 160 10.70 7.98 6.00
N ASP A 161 9.62 8.56 5.49
CA ASP A 161 8.85 9.65 6.10
C ASP A 161 7.39 9.26 6.37
N SER A 162 6.96 8.07 5.92
CA SER A 162 5.58 7.61 6.05
C SER A 162 5.36 6.75 7.31
N PRO A 163 4.13 6.71 7.86
CA PRO A 163 3.78 5.80 8.96
C PRO A 163 4.10 4.33 8.65
N GLU A 164 3.95 3.89 7.40
CA GLU A 164 4.30 2.53 6.97
C GLU A 164 5.81 2.25 7.07
N ASP A 165 6.68 3.28 7.02
CA ASP A 165 8.13 3.10 7.19
C ASP A 165 8.52 2.90 8.66
N VAL A 166 7.77 3.49 9.60
CA VAL A 166 7.97 3.27 11.06
C VAL A 166 7.85 1.79 11.40
N SER A 167 6.90 1.09 10.78
CA SER A 167 6.68 -0.35 11.00
C SER A 167 7.90 -1.22 10.63
N ILE A 168 8.76 -0.73 9.72
CA ILE A 168 10.02 -1.37 9.32
C ILE A 168 11.11 -1.04 10.34
N ALA A 169 11.15 0.20 10.85
CA ALA A 169 12.13 0.66 11.85
C ALA A 169 11.94 0.02 13.24
N ASP A 170 10.71 -0.37 13.61
CA ASP A 170 10.47 -1.06 14.89
C ASP A 170 11.01 -2.50 14.91
N ASP A 171 11.07 -3.18 13.76
CA ASP A 171 11.77 -4.48 13.63
C ASP A 171 13.28 -4.33 13.81
N GLU A 172 13.80 -3.11 13.66
CA GLU A 172 15.18 -2.74 13.97
C GLU A 172 15.37 -2.45 15.48
N HIS A 173 14.39 -2.63 16.38
CA HIS A 173 14.61 -2.23 17.80
C HIS A 173 14.31 -3.33 18.84
N ARG A 174 13.73 -4.46 18.46
CA ARG A 174 13.44 -5.55 19.41
C ARG A 174 14.55 -6.61 19.41
N ARG A 175 15.27 -6.69 20.55
CA ARG A 175 16.20 -7.75 20.93
C ARG A 175 15.46 -8.80 21.76
#